data_AF-A0A0D9WLF3-F1
#
_entry.id   AF-A0A0D9WLF3-F1
#
_cell.length_a   1.000
_cell.length_b   1.000
_cell.length_c   1.000
_cell.angle_alpha   90.00
_cell.angle_beta   90.00
_cell.angle_gamma   90.00
#
_symmetry.space_group_name_H-M   'P 1'
#
loop_
_entity.id
_entity.type
_entity.pdbx_description
1 polymer ?
#
loop_
_entity_poly.entity_id
_entity_poly.type
_entity_poly.pdbx_seq_one_letter_code
_entity_poly.pdbx_strand_id
1 'polypeptide(L)'
;MATTRLQLVLAVAFAVAAAVILPNLSATALGVNYGQVADNLPPPQSAALLLRALNATKIKLYDADARVLAAFANSGADFTVGLPDRLVPRLAADPSAAPAWVRSNILPHIPATSITAVTVGNEVLTGGDDVMLRSLLPAMQSLHAALAACNLTSRVSVTTAHSLAVLSSSFPPSSAAFRRDLLPYITPLLAFLTKTNSPFLINAYPYFAYKADPDHVDLNYVLFESNSNSGAGVVDPATGLRYDNMLHAQVDAVRAAICKANYGKSVEIVVSETGWPSRGDGDESGASPENAARYNGNLMRMVAEGKGTPAAPQGEALQVYVFALFNEDLKPGPASERHYGLFKPDGSPAYDVGVKAPAIGGGGKGRGNGTAGGGGLVVAEGPGGADGAGPGEEVAVLGKLVHNRCCSHDVRAALVMTMLQWRFAVEEESE
;
A
#
# COMPACT_ATOMS: atom_id res chain seq x y z
N MET A 1 16.93 42.82 -44.21
CA MET A 1 17.16 41.36 -44.19
C MET A 1 17.99 40.89 -43.00
N ALA A 2 19.08 41.57 -42.62
CA ALA A 2 19.92 41.15 -41.49
C ALA A 2 19.22 41.24 -40.11
N THR A 3 18.43 42.29 -39.88
CA THR A 3 17.66 42.50 -38.64
C THR A 3 16.58 41.44 -38.41
N THR A 4 15.92 41.01 -39.49
CA THR A 4 14.88 39.98 -39.47
C THR A 4 15.45 38.59 -39.14
N ARG A 5 16.67 38.30 -39.59
CA ARG A 5 17.37 37.04 -39.27
C ARG A 5 17.84 36.99 -37.82
N LEU A 6 18.30 38.11 -37.26
CA LEU A 6 18.73 38.17 -35.86
C LEU A 6 17.54 38.00 -34.89
N GLN A 7 16.38 38.59 -35.22
CA GLN A 7 15.15 38.41 -34.43
C GLN A 7 14.66 36.97 -34.46
N LEU A 8 14.76 36.28 -35.60
CA LEU A 8 14.38 34.87 -35.72
C LEU A 8 15.32 33.96 -34.89
N VAL A 9 16.63 34.23 -34.92
CA VAL A 9 17.61 33.46 -34.13
C VAL A 9 17.39 33.65 -32.63
N LEU A 10 17.11 34.88 -32.18
CA LEU A 10 16.80 35.16 -30.77
C LEU A 10 15.48 34.52 -30.34
N ALA A 11 14.45 34.53 -31.19
CA ALA A 11 13.17 33.88 -30.90
C ALA A 11 13.30 32.35 -30.79
N VAL A 12 14.09 31.72 -31.68
CA VAL A 12 14.38 30.28 -31.62
C VAL A 12 15.23 29.93 -30.40
N ALA A 13 16.25 30.74 -30.08
CA ALA A 13 17.07 30.54 -28.88
C ALA A 13 16.24 30.68 -27.59
N PHE A 14 15.29 31.63 -27.54
CA PHE A 14 14.37 31.79 -26.41
C PHE A 14 13.37 30.63 -26.32
N ALA A 15 12.87 30.10 -27.44
CA ALA A 15 12.00 28.93 -27.46
C ALA A 15 12.74 27.65 -27.02
N VAL A 16 14.00 27.47 -27.42
CA VAL A 16 14.84 26.35 -26.97
C VAL A 16 15.21 26.50 -25.49
N ALA A 17 15.54 27.70 -25.02
CA ALA A 17 15.77 27.96 -23.60
C ALA A 17 14.49 27.74 -22.76
N ALA A 18 13.32 28.16 -23.24
CA ALA A 18 12.04 27.90 -22.58
C ALA A 18 11.66 26.41 -22.56
N ALA A 19 12.05 25.63 -23.58
CA ALA A 19 11.88 24.18 -23.59
C ALA A 19 12.87 23.43 -22.67
N VAL A 20 14.03 24.03 -22.37
CA VAL A 20 15.06 23.48 -21.45
C VAL A 20 14.80 23.89 -19.99
N ILE A 21 13.99 24.94 -19.75
CA ILE A 21 13.57 25.42 -18.41
C ILE A 21 12.07 25.16 -18.17
N LEU A 22 11.52 24.08 -18.74
CA LEU A 22 10.44 23.42 -18.04
C LEU A 22 11.12 22.53 -16.99
N PRO A 23 10.95 22.76 -15.68
CA PRO A 23 11.21 21.68 -14.75
C PRO A 23 10.45 20.48 -15.32
N ASN A 24 11.15 19.35 -15.51
CA ASN A 24 10.47 18.07 -15.57
C ASN A 24 9.76 17.95 -14.22
N LEU A 25 8.56 18.52 -14.12
CA LEU A 25 7.56 18.13 -13.15
C LEU A 25 7.25 16.70 -13.55
N SER A 26 8.10 15.78 -13.10
CA SER A 26 7.77 14.37 -13.07
C SER A 26 6.62 14.31 -12.07
N ALA A 27 5.41 14.53 -12.57
CA ALA A 27 4.20 14.31 -11.80
C ALA A 27 4.32 12.90 -11.27
N THR A 28 4.26 12.74 -9.94
CA THR A 28 4.38 11.43 -9.34
C THR A 28 3.28 10.55 -9.91
N ALA A 29 3.68 9.39 -10.39
CA ALA A 29 2.77 8.44 -11.00
C ALA A 29 1.77 7.96 -9.94
N LEU A 30 0.47 8.13 -10.18
CA LEU A 30 -0.54 7.52 -9.32
C LEU A 30 -0.45 6.00 -9.44
N GLY A 31 -0.27 5.34 -8.30
CA GLY A 31 -0.42 3.90 -8.15
C GLY A 31 -1.86 3.54 -7.79
N VAL A 32 -2.35 2.39 -8.26
CA VAL A 32 -3.63 1.82 -7.82
C VAL A 32 -3.47 0.32 -7.59
N ASN A 33 -4.00 -0.17 -6.48
CA ASN A 33 -4.10 -1.60 -6.21
C ASN A 33 -5.25 -2.18 -7.04
N TYR A 34 -4.94 -3.16 -7.88
CA TYR A 34 -5.95 -3.91 -8.63
C TYR A 34 -6.20 -5.25 -7.94
N GLY A 35 -7.03 -5.19 -6.91
CA GLY A 35 -7.54 -6.37 -6.19
C GLY A 35 -8.51 -7.20 -7.03
N GLN A 36 -8.52 -8.51 -6.79
CA GLN A 36 -9.27 -9.50 -7.56
C GLN A 36 -10.03 -10.50 -6.67
N VAL A 37 -10.22 -10.20 -5.37
CA VAL A 37 -10.96 -11.05 -4.42
C VAL A 37 -12.47 -10.80 -4.60
N ALA A 38 -12.97 -11.12 -5.78
CA ALA A 38 -14.36 -10.96 -6.19
C ALA A 38 -14.70 -11.88 -7.37
N ASP A 39 -15.98 -12.20 -7.55
CA ASP A 39 -16.46 -13.04 -8.67
C ASP A 39 -17.28 -12.26 -9.72
N ASN A 40 -17.42 -10.95 -9.53
CA ASN A 40 -18.28 -10.07 -10.31
C ASN A 40 -17.52 -8.93 -11.04
N LEU A 41 -16.18 -8.96 -11.01
CA LEU A 41 -15.33 -7.93 -11.62
C LEU A 41 -15.39 -7.93 -13.15
N PRO A 42 -15.16 -6.77 -13.79
CA PRO A 42 -15.16 -6.68 -15.24
C PRO A 42 -13.88 -7.33 -15.82
N PRO A 43 -13.85 -7.65 -17.12
CA PRO A 43 -12.65 -8.16 -17.78
C PRO A 43 -11.46 -7.18 -17.66
N PRO A 44 -10.20 -7.66 -17.64
CA PRO A 44 -9.02 -6.80 -17.48
C PRO A 44 -8.90 -5.64 -18.47
N GLN A 45 -9.41 -5.79 -19.70
CA GLN A 45 -9.43 -4.73 -20.71
C GLN A 45 -10.29 -3.54 -20.28
N SER A 46 -11.42 -3.80 -19.60
CA SER A 46 -12.27 -2.76 -19.05
C SER A 46 -11.61 -2.07 -17.85
N ALA A 47 -10.94 -2.84 -16.99
CA ALA A 47 -10.15 -2.28 -15.89
C ALA A 47 -9.04 -1.35 -16.40
N ALA A 48 -8.38 -1.68 -17.52
CA ALA A 48 -7.39 -0.83 -18.16
C ALA A 48 -7.95 0.53 -18.60
N LEU A 49 -9.21 0.58 -19.06
CA LEU A 49 -9.88 1.84 -19.41
C LEU A 49 -10.11 2.72 -18.19
N LEU A 50 -10.49 2.14 -17.05
CA LEU A 50 -10.70 2.86 -15.80
C LEU A 50 -9.39 3.37 -15.21
N LEU A 51 -8.35 2.54 -15.16
CA LEU A 51 -7.02 2.94 -14.68
C LEU A 51 -6.43 4.08 -15.52
N ARG A 52 -6.61 4.03 -16.85
CA ARG A 52 -6.24 5.14 -17.73
C ARG A 52 -7.05 6.41 -17.43
N ALA A 53 -8.34 6.29 -17.11
CA ALA A 53 -9.16 7.45 -16.74
C ALA A 53 -8.70 8.11 -15.43
N LEU A 54 -8.16 7.32 -14.50
CA LEU A 54 -7.51 7.82 -13.28
C LEU A 54 -6.12 8.43 -13.52
N ASN A 55 -5.58 8.40 -14.75
CA ASN A 55 -4.16 8.65 -15.03
C ASN A 55 -3.21 7.77 -14.17
N ALA A 56 -3.66 6.58 -13.78
CA ALA A 56 -2.84 5.64 -13.03
C ALA A 56 -1.85 4.95 -13.98
N THR A 57 -0.56 5.17 -13.77
CA THR A 57 0.52 4.56 -14.55
C THR A 57 1.30 3.52 -13.77
N LYS A 58 0.97 3.33 -12.48
CA LYS A 58 1.49 2.26 -11.64
C LYS A 58 0.35 1.39 -11.12
N ILE A 59 0.51 0.08 -11.21
CA ILE A 59 -0.53 -0.90 -10.85
C ILE A 59 0.11 -1.96 -9.95
N LYS A 60 -0.51 -2.22 -8.79
CA LYS A 60 -0.08 -3.30 -7.89
C LYS A 60 -1.11 -4.42 -7.94
N LEU A 61 -0.65 -5.62 -8.32
CA LEU A 61 -1.39 -6.88 -8.23
C LEU A 61 -0.92 -7.67 -7.01
N TYR A 62 -1.83 -8.45 -6.42
CA TYR A 62 -1.52 -9.38 -5.31
C TYR A 62 -1.10 -10.76 -5.80
N ASP A 63 -1.13 -10.97 -7.11
CA ASP A 63 -0.65 -12.14 -7.81
C ASP A 63 0.10 -11.72 -9.09
N ALA A 64 0.31 -12.66 -10.00
CA ALA A 64 0.82 -12.42 -11.34
C ALA A 64 -0.17 -12.93 -12.40
N ASP A 65 -1.45 -12.50 -12.34
CA ASP A 65 -2.47 -12.93 -13.29
C ASP A 65 -2.08 -12.61 -14.75
N ALA A 66 -1.79 -13.67 -15.51
CA ALA A 66 -1.36 -13.58 -16.90
C ALA A 66 -2.40 -12.91 -17.81
N ARG A 67 -3.70 -13.00 -17.50
CA ARG A 67 -4.79 -12.35 -18.25
C ARG A 67 -4.72 -10.84 -18.07
N VAL A 68 -4.46 -10.38 -16.84
CA VAL A 68 -4.27 -8.96 -16.56
C VAL A 68 -3.01 -8.46 -17.23
N LEU A 69 -1.86 -9.11 -16.99
CA LEU A 69 -0.59 -8.68 -17.58
C LEU A 69 -0.67 -8.62 -19.12
N ALA A 70 -1.28 -9.62 -19.77
CA ALA A 70 -1.48 -9.61 -21.22
C ALA A 70 -2.39 -8.47 -21.70
N ALA A 71 -3.43 -8.10 -20.95
CA ALA A 71 -4.31 -6.99 -21.31
C ALA A 71 -3.62 -5.61 -21.26
N PHE A 72 -2.52 -5.49 -20.52
CA PHE A 72 -1.72 -4.27 -20.40
C PHE A 72 -0.44 -4.29 -21.24
N ALA A 73 -0.27 -5.29 -22.12
CA ALA A 73 0.85 -5.32 -23.05
C ALA A 73 0.92 -4.04 -23.89
N ASN A 74 2.09 -3.41 -23.91
CA ASN A 74 2.42 -2.15 -24.58
C ASN A 74 1.62 -0.93 -24.09
N SER A 75 0.98 -1.01 -22.91
CA SER A 75 0.25 0.12 -22.31
C SER A 75 1.17 1.21 -21.74
N GLY A 76 2.41 0.85 -21.40
CA GLY A 76 3.35 1.73 -20.68
C GLY A 76 3.10 1.82 -19.17
N ALA A 77 2.10 1.12 -18.62
CA ALA A 77 1.88 1.05 -17.18
C ALA A 77 2.89 0.10 -16.52
N ASP A 78 3.43 0.52 -15.37
CA ASP A 78 4.33 -0.25 -14.53
C ASP A 78 3.55 -1.15 -13.58
N PHE A 79 3.94 -2.42 -13.51
CA PHE A 79 3.35 -3.42 -12.64
C PHE A 79 4.29 -3.81 -11.50
N THR A 80 3.76 -3.70 -10.28
CA THR A 80 4.21 -4.48 -9.14
C THR A 80 3.32 -5.73 -9.05
N VAL A 81 3.91 -6.92 -9.14
CA VAL A 81 3.16 -8.19 -9.06
C VAL A 81 3.42 -8.91 -7.76
N GLY A 82 2.43 -9.67 -7.27
CA GLY A 82 2.54 -10.41 -6.03
C GLY A 82 2.99 -11.86 -6.26
N LEU A 83 3.89 -12.33 -5.40
CA LEU A 83 4.04 -13.75 -5.13
C LEU A 83 2.99 -14.14 -4.08
N PRO A 84 2.05 -15.05 -4.39
CA PRO A 84 1.08 -15.52 -3.39
C PRO A 84 1.74 -16.08 -2.15
N ASP A 85 1.27 -15.67 -0.97
CA ASP A 85 1.81 -16.00 0.36
C ASP A 85 2.07 -17.50 0.56
N ARG A 86 1.16 -18.35 0.10
CA ARG A 86 1.28 -19.82 0.13
C ARG A 86 2.57 -20.36 -0.52
N LEU A 87 3.20 -19.61 -1.41
CA LEU A 87 4.41 -20.00 -2.11
C LEU A 87 5.70 -19.58 -1.38
N VAL A 88 5.62 -18.64 -0.43
CA VAL A 88 6.78 -18.09 0.27
C VAL A 88 7.62 -19.19 0.94
N PRO A 89 7.06 -20.12 1.74
CA PRO A 89 7.86 -21.18 2.36
C PRO A 89 8.52 -22.11 1.34
N ARG A 90 7.85 -22.36 0.21
CA ARG A 90 8.39 -23.19 -0.86
C ARG A 90 9.56 -22.50 -1.56
N LEU A 91 9.45 -21.21 -1.88
CA LEU A 91 10.54 -20.45 -2.50
C LEU A 91 11.74 -20.29 -1.55
N ALA A 92 11.51 -20.29 -0.24
CA ALA A 92 12.58 -20.30 0.75
C ALA A 92 13.34 -21.64 0.82
N ALA A 93 12.64 -22.76 0.63
CA ALA A 93 13.19 -24.10 0.87
C ALA A 93 13.70 -24.82 -0.38
N ASP A 94 13.10 -24.57 -1.56
CA ASP A 94 13.39 -25.27 -2.81
C ASP A 94 14.09 -24.35 -3.82
N PRO A 95 15.40 -24.58 -4.10
CA PRO A 95 16.16 -23.77 -5.06
C PRO A 95 15.59 -23.72 -6.48
N SER A 96 14.76 -24.70 -6.86
CA SER A 96 14.11 -24.74 -8.18
C SER A 96 12.81 -23.94 -8.26
N ALA A 97 12.21 -23.61 -7.11
CA ALA A 97 10.89 -22.99 -7.04
C ALA A 97 10.90 -21.54 -7.57
N ALA A 98 11.87 -20.72 -7.16
CA ALA A 98 11.97 -19.33 -7.62
C ALA A 98 12.26 -19.22 -9.14
N PRO A 99 13.24 -19.97 -9.71
CA PRO A 99 13.43 -20.03 -11.17
C PRO A 99 12.19 -20.48 -11.93
N ALA A 100 11.46 -21.49 -11.43
CA ALA A 100 10.23 -21.96 -12.05
C ALA A 100 9.13 -20.88 -12.01
N TRP A 101 9.01 -20.16 -10.90
CA TRP A 101 8.04 -19.07 -10.76
C TRP A 101 8.35 -17.91 -11.70
N VAL A 102 9.60 -17.45 -11.79
CA VAL A 102 10.03 -16.38 -12.72
C VAL A 102 9.77 -16.78 -14.16
N ARG A 103 10.11 -18.01 -14.56
CA ARG A 103 9.86 -18.52 -15.91
C ARG A 103 8.39 -18.53 -16.28
N SER A 104 7.52 -18.80 -15.32
CA SER A 104 6.08 -18.96 -15.58
C SER A 104 5.31 -17.65 -15.49
N ASN A 105 5.72 -16.71 -14.64
CA ASN A 105 4.92 -15.54 -14.27
C ASN A 105 5.53 -14.20 -14.70
N ILE A 106 6.83 -14.15 -15.01
CA ILE A 106 7.51 -12.90 -15.35
C ILE A 106 7.97 -12.91 -16.82
N LEU A 107 8.73 -13.93 -17.21
CA LEU A 107 9.33 -14.01 -18.56
C LEU A 107 8.31 -13.94 -19.71
N PRO A 108 7.12 -14.56 -19.64
CA PRO A 108 6.17 -14.53 -20.75
C PRO A 108 5.62 -13.13 -21.07
N HIS A 109 5.73 -12.18 -20.15
CA HIS A 109 5.11 -10.86 -20.26
C HIS A 109 6.10 -9.75 -20.63
N ILE A 110 7.39 -9.95 -20.37
CA ILE A 110 8.45 -8.96 -20.65
C ILE A 110 8.97 -9.15 -22.09
N PRO A 111 9.25 -8.07 -22.86
CA PRO A 111 9.19 -6.66 -22.45
C PRO A 111 7.84 -5.98 -22.72
N ALA A 112 6.85 -6.69 -23.28
CA ALA A 112 5.59 -6.09 -23.68
C ALA A 112 4.87 -5.43 -22.50
N THR A 113 4.90 -6.04 -21.32
CA THR A 113 4.37 -5.48 -20.07
C THR A 113 5.52 -5.01 -19.21
N SER A 114 5.44 -3.78 -18.69
CA SER A 114 6.44 -3.24 -17.76
C SER A 114 6.20 -3.84 -16.37
N ILE A 115 6.91 -4.90 -16.02
CA ILE A 115 6.95 -5.39 -14.63
C ILE A 115 8.20 -4.79 -13.98
N THR A 116 8.02 -4.07 -12.88
CA THR A 116 9.07 -3.30 -12.21
C THR A 116 9.39 -3.77 -10.78
N ALA A 117 8.47 -4.52 -10.18
CA ALA A 117 8.68 -5.09 -8.85
C ALA A 117 7.92 -6.40 -8.66
N VAL A 118 8.45 -7.26 -7.78
CA VAL A 118 7.72 -8.39 -7.20
C VAL A 118 7.64 -8.22 -5.68
N THR A 119 6.43 -8.27 -5.14
CA THR A 119 6.20 -8.33 -3.69
C THR A 119 6.14 -9.78 -3.22
N VAL A 120 7.02 -10.14 -2.29
CA VAL A 120 7.07 -11.45 -1.63
C VAL A 120 6.35 -11.35 -0.30
N GLY A 121 5.13 -11.88 -0.22
CA GLY A 121 4.31 -11.74 0.98
C GLY A 121 3.59 -10.39 1.09
N ASN A 122 2.51 -10.37 1.86
CA ASN A 122 1.83 -9.16 2.30
C ASN A 122 1.69 -9.16 3.83
N GLU A 123 2.24 -8.15 4.50
CA GLU A 123 2.15 -7.98 5.96
C GLU A 123 2.64 -9.17 6.81
N VAL A 124 3.54 -9.99 6.25
CA VAL A 124 4.05 -11.23 6.86
C VAL A 124 4.62 -11.02 8.27
N LEU A 125 5.29 -9.88 8.50
CA LEU A 125 5.92 -9.60 9.79
C LEU A 125 4.93 -9.42 10.94
N THR A 126 3.65 -9.23 10.65
CA THR A 126 2.59 -8.99 11.63
C THR A 126 1.49 -10.06 11.59
N GLY A 127 1.56 -11.01 10.65
CA GLY A 127 0.53 -12.06 10.45
C GLY A 127 0.59 -13.24 11.42
N GLY A 128 1.58 -13.32 12.31
CA GLY A 128 1.65 -14.36 13.37
C GLY A 128 2.04 -15.77 12.91
N ASP A 129 2.37 -15.98 11.63
CA ASP A 129 2.90 -17.24 11.12
C ASP A 129 4.43 -17.29 11.19
N ASP A 130 4.92 -18.07 12.14
CA ASP A 130 6.33 -18.34 12.42
C ASP A 130 7.12 -18.92 11.24
N VAL A 131 6.47 -19.76 10.43
CA VAL A 131 7.09 -20.34 9.23
C VAL A 131 7.24 -19.25 8.17
N MET A 132 6.21 -18.42 7.98
CA MET A 132 6.25 -17.30 7.06
C MET A 132 7.31 -16.27 7.46
N LEU A 133 7.38 -15.89 8.74
CA LEU A 133 8.40 -15.00 9.29
C LEU A 133 9.82 -15.43 8.94
N ARG A 134 10.14 -16.72 9.16
CA ARG A 134 11.46 -17.29 8.86
C ARG A 134 11.71 -17.50 7.37
N SER A 135 10.65 -17.64 6.56
CA SER A 135 10.74 -17.90 5.13
C SER A 135 10.85 -16.64 4.27
N LEU A 136 10.41 -15.48 4.78
CA LEU A 136 10.28 -14.25 4.00
C LEU A 136 11.59 -13.84 3.29
N LEU A 137 12.65 -13.57 4.07
CA LEU A 137 13.92 -13.12 3.49
C LEU A 137 14.59 -14.18 2.59
N PRO A 138 14.66 -15.47 2.96
CA PRO A 138 15.17 -16.50 2.05
C PRO A 138 14.40 -16.61 0.72
N ALA A 139 13.08 -16.43 0.74
CA ALA A 139 12.27 -16.42 -0.48
C ALA A 139 12.58 -15.18 -1.35
N MET A 140 12.71 -13.99 -0.75
CA MET A 140 13.13 -12.77 -1.45
C MET A 140 14.50 -12.93 -2.11
N GLN A 141 15.47 -13.50 -1.38
CA GLN A 141 16.82 -13.76 -1.90
C GLN A 141 16.81 -14.75 -3.06
N SER A 142 16.03 -15.83 -2.94
CA SER A 142 15.87 -16.84 -4.00
C SER A 142 15.25 -16.24 -5.26
N LEU A 143 14.25 -15.38 -5.10
CA LEU A 143 13.61 -14.70 -6.22
C LEU A 143 14.54 -13.69 -6.89
N HIS A 144 15.28 -12.90 -6.11
CA HIS A 144 16.28 -11.97 -6.65
C HIS A 144 17.38 -12.71 -7.42
N ALA A 145 17.87 -13.84 -6.90
CA ALA A 145 18.85 -14.67 -7.60
C ALA A 145 18.30 -15.24 -8.92
N ALA A 146 17.04 -15.67 -8.93
CA ALA A 146 16.38 -16.14 -10.15
C ALA A 146 16.24 -15.02 -11.21
N LEU A 147 15.88 -13.80 -10.79
CA LEU A 147 15.84 -12.63 -11.67
C LEU A 147 17.24 -12.25 -12.18
N ALA A 148 18.27 -12.35 -11.33
CA ALA A 148 19.66 -12.10 -11.72
C ALA A 148 20.14 -13.08 -12.81
N ALA A 149 19.79 -14.36 -12.68
CA ALA A 149 20.09 -15.38 -13.69
C ALA A 149 19.41 -15.10 -15.05
N CYS A 150 18.37 -14.28 -15.07
CA CYS A 150 17.69 -13.81 -16.27
C CYS A 150 18.09 -12.38 -16.71
N ASN A 151 19.09 -11.76 -16.07
CA ASN A 151 19.51 -10.36 -16.28
C ASN A 151 18.37 -9.33 -16.08
N LEU A 152 17.45 -9.60 -15.15
CA LEU A 152 16.29 -8.76 -14.89
C LEU A 152 16.41 -7.84 -13.67
N THR A 153 17.50 -7.91 -12.89
CA THR A 153 17.64 -7.14 -11.63
C THR A 153 17.73 -5.63 -11.81
N SER A 154 18.07 -5.14 -13.00
CA SER A 154 18.01 -3.71 -13.34
C SER A 154 16.59 -3.21 -13.68
N ARG A 155 15.65 -4.14 -13.89
CA ARG A 155 14.25 -3.86 -14.27
C ARG A 155 13.28 -4.21 -13.16
N VAL A 156 13.46 -5.36 -12.51
CA VAL A 156 12.53 -5.95 -11.56
C VAL A 156 13.17 -5.98 -10.19
N SER A 157 12.68 -5.14 -9.28
CA SER A 157 13.04 -5.16 -7.87
C SER A 157 12.30 -6.28 -7.12
N VAL A 158 12.85 -6.71 -5.99
CA VAL A 158 12.19 -7.67 -5.08
C VAL A 158 12.01 -6.98 -3.74
N THR A 159 10.77 -6.92 -3.26
CA THR A 159 10.39 -6.26 -2.02
C THR A 159 9.29 -7.05 -1.30
N THR A 160 8.78 -6.54 -0.18
CA THR A 160 7.64 -7.07 0.58
C THR A 160 6.84 -5.89 1.13
N ALA A 161 5.52 -6.06 1.25
CA ALA A 161 4.65 -5.06 1.87
C ALA A 161 4.55 -5.28 3.38
N HIS A 162 4.56 -4.18 4.14
CA HIS A 162 4.50 -4.20 5.60
C HIS A 162 3.27 -3.44 6.11
N SER A 163 2.63 -3.96 7.14
CA SER A 163 1.67 -3.19 7.95
C SER A 163 2.42 -2.11 8.74
N LEU A 164 1.77 -1.00 9.09
CA LEU A 164 2.29 -0.06 10.09
C LEU A 164 2.50 -0.69 11.47
N ALA A 165 1.84 -1.82 11.76
CA ALA A 165 2.00 -2.56 13.01
C ALA A 165 3.39 -3.21 13.20
N VAL A 166 4.32 -3.03 12.26
CA VAL A 166 5.76 -3.33 12.46
C VAL A 166 6.43 -2.33 13.40
N LEU A 167 5.81 -1.16 13.64
CA LEU A 167 6.31 -0.13 14.55
C LEU A 167 5.82 -0.40 15.98
N SER A 168 6.67 -0.18 16.99
CA SER A 168 6.26 -0.17 18.40
C SER A 168 5.66 1.16 18.83
N SER A 169 6.06 2.23 18.14
CA SER A 169 5.48 3.55 18.29
C SER A 169 5.47 4.27 16.96
N SER A 170 4.47 5.12 16.74
CA SER A 170 4.36 5.95 15.54
C SER A 170 4.09 7.42 15.85
N PHE A 171 3.91 7.78 17.13
CA PHE A 171 3.66 9.15 17.55
C PHE A 171 4.52 9.55 18.77
N PRO A 172 5.16 10.75 18.75
CA PRO A 172 5.36 11.58 17.57
C PRO A 172 6.24 10.84 16.52
N PRO A 173 6.16 11.16 15.22
CA PRO A 173 6.87 10.42 14.16
C PRO A 173 8.36 10.19 14.43
N SER A 174 9.08 11.19 14.94
CA SER A 174 10.51 11.09 15.29
C SER A 174 10.82 10.06 16.39
N SER A 175 9.85 9.74 17.24
CA SER A 175 9.99 8.73 18.30
C SER A 175 9.83 7.29 17.79
N ALA A 176 9.33 7.11 16.57
CA ALA A 176 9.00 5.82 16.01
C ALA A 176 10.21 4.88 15.92
N ALA A 177 9.97 3.60 16.19
CA ALA A 177 10.95 2.53 16.13
C ALA A 177 10.25 1.23 15.73
N PHE A 178 10.99 0.31 15.11
CA PHE A 178 10.48 -1.03 14.87
C PHE A 178 10.29 -1.78 16.19
N ARG A 179 9.26 -2.62 16.22
CA ARG A 179 9.03 -3.57 17.30
C ARG A 179 10.28 -4.40 17.57
N ARG A 180 10.62 -4.54 18.87
CA ARG A 180 11.85 -5.22 19.30
C ARG A 180 11.88 -6.69 18.90
N ASP A 181 10.74 -7.36 18.94
CA ASP A 181 10.58 -8.76 18.52
C ASP A 181 10.74 -8.96 17.01
N LEU A 182 10.57 -7.91 16.21
CA LEU A 182 10.73 -7.96 14.75
C LEU A 182 12.15 -7.59 14.28
N LEU A 183 13.00 -7.02 15.14
CA LEU A 183 14.38 -6.63 14.81
C LEU A 183 15.21 -7.75 14.14
N PRO A 184 15.16 -9.01 14.61
CA PRO A 184 15.88 -10.10 13.97
C PRO A 184 15.49 -10.37 12.51
N TYR A 185 14.29 -9.97 12.11
CA TYR A 185 13.75 -10.17 10.75
C TYR A 185 13.87 -8.92 9.90
N ILE A 186 13.50 -7.75 10.43
CA ILE A 186 13.45 -6.51 9.65
C ILE A 186 14.83 -5.91 9.39
N THR A 187 15.79 -6.06 10.30
CA THR A 187 17.15 -5.54 10.09
C THR A 187 17.87 -6.24 8.92
N PRO A 188 17.91 -7.59 8.84
CA PRO A 188 18.44 -8.27 7.66
C PRO A 188 17.65 -7.98 6.38
N LEU A 189 16.34 -7.74 6.49
CA LEU A 189 15.50 -7.36 5.35
C LEU A 189 15.88 -5.97 4.81
N LEU A 190 16.06 -4.97 5.68
CA LEU A 190 16.56 -3.65 5.31
C LEU A 190 17.95 -3.75 4.65
N ALA A 191 18.84 -4.59 5.17
CA ALA A 191 20.14 -4.84 4.55
C ALA A 191 20.01 -5.37 3.11
N PHE A 192 19.07 -6.30 2.89
CA PHE A 192 18.78 -6.82 1.57
C PHE A 192 18.23 -5.72 0.65
N LEU A 193 17.21 -4.97 1.09
CA LEU A 193 16.61 -3.88 0.31
C LEU A 193 17.64 -2.82 -0.09
N THR A 194 18.51 -2.39 0.84
CA THR A 194 19.60 -1.45 0.53
C THR A 194 20.57 -2.03 -0.49
N LYS A 195 20.97 -3.30 -0.34
CA LYS A 195 21.92 -3.97 -1.24
C LYS A 195 21.35 -4.13 -2.66
N THR A 196 20.04 -4.33 -2.79
CA THR A 196 19.36 -4.54 -4.08
C THR A 196 18.70 -3.27 -4.61
N ASN A 197 18.89 -2.12 -3.96
CA ASN A 197 18.23 -0.85 -4.29
C ASN A 197 16.72 -1.02 -4.47
N SER A 198 16.07 -1.73 -3.54
CA SER A 198 14.64 -2.04 -3.55
C SER A 198 13.91 -1.22 -2.48
N PRO A 199 12.67 -0.77 -2.72
CA PRO A 199 11.95 0.07 -1.80
C PRO A 199 11.43 -0.73 -0.59
N PHE A 200 11.21 -0.05 0.53
CA PHE A 200 10.42 -0.52 1.65
C PHE A 200 8.95 -0.15 1.40
N LEU A 201 8.11 -1.16 1.20
CA LEU A 201 6.68 -0.95 0.96
C LEU A 201 5.92 -0.92 2.29
N ILE A 202 5.13 0.13 2.52
CA ILE A 202 4.27 0.25 3.70
C ILE A 202 2.81 0.37 3.30
N ASN A 203 1.95 -0.39 3.95
CA ASN A 203 0.50 -0.24 3.94
C ASN A 203 0.13 0.72 5.09
N ALA A 204 -0.32 1.92 4.74
CA ALA A 204 -0.51 3.01 5.69
C ALA A 204 -1.92 3.58 5.56
N TYR A 205 -2.73 3.43 6.60
CA TYR A 205 -4.16 3.79 6.58
C TYR A 205 -4.50 4.71 7.76
N PRO A 206 -4.59 6.03 7.53
CA PRO A 206 -5.14 6.98 8.50
C PRO A 206 -6.54 6.59 8.99
N TYR A 207 -7.32 5.92 8.14
CA TYR A 207 -8.66 5.40 8.47
C TYR A 207 -8.68 4.60 9.78
N PHE A 208 -7.72 3.69 10.01
CA PHE A 208 -7.76 2.85 11.22
C PHE A 208 -7.49 3.62 12.50
N ALA A 209 -6.69 4.69 12.44
CA ALA A 209 -6.49 5.56 13.59
C ALA A 209 -7.80 6.28 13.94
N TYR A 210 -8.51 6.80 12.93
CA TYR A 210 -9.80 7.46 13.14
C TYR A 210 -10.90 6.48 13.58
N LYS A 211 -11.01 5.31 12.96
CA LYS A 211 -11.96 4.26 13.36
C LYS A 211 -11.77 3.88 14.84
N ALA A 212 -10.52 3.74 15.29
CA ALA A 212 -10.20 3.31 16.65
C ALA A 212 -10.47 4.39 17.71
N ASP A 213 -10.31 5.67 17.37
CA ASP A 213 -10.46 6.77 18.33
C ASP A 213 -11.04 8.04 17.67
N PRO A 214 -12.32 8.01 17.24
CA PRO A 214 -12.93 9.11 16.50
C PRO A 214 -13.17 10.36 17.35
N ASP A 215 -13.10 10.24 18.68
CA ASP A 215 -13.31 11.34 19.62
C ASP A 215 -12.04 12.21 19.76
N HIS A 216 -10.85 11.64 19.55
CA HIS A 216 -9.57 12.35 19.71
C HIS A 216 -8.77 12.52 18.41
N VAL A 217 -8.97 11.64 17.43
CA VAL A 217 -8.34 11.77 16.11
C VAL A 217 -9.20 12.70 15.25
N ASP A 218 -8.68 13.90 14.96
CA ASP A 218 -9.36 14.88 14.11
C ASP A 218 -9.62 14.29 12.70
N LEU A 219 -10.89 14.26 12.31
CA LEU A 219 -11.32 13.77 11.00
C LEU A 219 -10.66 14.57 9.86
N ASN A 220 -10.52 15.89 9.98
CA ASN A 220 -9.90 16.71 8.94
C ASN A 220 -8.43 16.32 8.75
N TYR A 221 -7.71 16.05 9.85
CA TYR A 221 -6.30 15.66 9.82
C TYR A 221 -6.05 14.36 9.06
N VAL A 222 -6.95 13.38 9.21
CA VAL A 222 -6.85 12.10 8.49
C VAL A 222 -7.41 12.17 7.06
N LEU A 223 -8.17 13.22 6.72
CA LEU A 223 -8.73 13.46 5.38
C LEU A 223 -7.92 14.45 4.52
N PHE A 224 -6.73 14.88 4.96
CA PHE A 224 -5.90 15.91 4.31
C PHE A 224 -6.58 17.30 4.24
N GLU A 225 -7.46 17.60 5.19
CA GLU A 225 -8.16 18.87 5.31
C GLU A 225 -7.59 19.66 6.50
N SER A 226 -7.78 20.99 6.52
CA SER A 226 -7.31 21.82 7.62
C SER A 226 -7.91 21.39 8.95
N ASN A 227 -7.06 21.01 9.91
CA ASN A 227 -7.46 20.58 11.25
C ASN A 227 -8.42 21.58 11.92
N SER A 228 -9.46 21.06 12.57
CA SER A 228 -10.56 21.87 13.14
C SER A 228 -10.12 22.77 14.30
N ASN A 229 -9.09 22.36 15.04
CA ASN A 229 -8.72 23.00 16.31
C ASN A 229 -7.56 24.01 16.20
N SER A 230 -6.72 23.93 15.16
CA SER A 230 -5.55 24.82 15.00
C SER A 230 -5.27 25.27 13.57
N GLY A 231 -5.94 24.69 12.57
CA GLY A 231 -5.70 24.95 11.14
C GLY A 231 -4.28 24.61 10.64
N ALA A 232 -3.37 24.17 11.53
CA ALA A 232 -1.94 24.16 11.28
C ALA A 232 -1.33 22.74 11.28
N GLY A 233 -2.10 21.67 11.49
CA GLY A 233 -1.55 20.31 11.58
C GLY A 233 -0.83 20.03 12.92
N VAL A 234 -0.28 18.82 13.05
CA VAL A 234 0.37 18.30 14.26
C VAL A 234 1.87 18.54 14.20
N VAL A 235 2.47 19.09 15.26
CA VAL A 235 3.91 19.36 15.33
C VAL A 235 4.62 18.23 16.07
N ASP A 236 5.66 17.67 15.46
CA ASP A 236 6.57 16.75 16.13
C ASP A 236 7.48 17.55 17.08
N PRO A 237 7.42 17.32 18.41
CA PRO A 237 8.09 18.17 19.40
C PRO A 237 9.61 18.04 19.37
N ALA A 238 10.16 16.92 18.91
CA ALA A 238 11.60 16.69 18.89
C ALA A 238 12.26 17.31 17.65
N THR A 239 11.55 17.35 16.52
CA THR A 239 12.10 17.82 15.24
C THR A 239 11.57 19.18 14.80
N GLY A 240 10.45 19.63 15.36
CA GLY A 240 9.72 20.82 14.92
C GLY A 240 9.02 20.64 13.56
N LEU A 241 9.03 19.44 12.98
CA LEU A 241 8.33 19.16 11.72
C LEU A 241 6.83 19.21 11.93
N ARG A 242 6.14 19.88 11.01
CA ARG A 242 4.69 20.05 11.03
C ARG A 242 4.06 19.13 9.99
N TYR A 243 3.15 18.29 10.46
CA TYR A 243 2.38 17.35 9.67
C TYR A 243 0.96 17.89 9.49
N ASP A 244 0.62 18.30 8.28
CA ASP A 244 -0.73 18.77 7.92
C ASP A 244 -1.72 17.62 7.67
N ASN A 245 -1.23 16.39 7.52
CA ASN A 245 -2.03 15.18 7.40
C ASN A 245 -1.35 13.97 8.07
N MET A 246 -2.15 12.98 8.45
CA MET A 246 -1.66 11.79 9.14
C MET A 246 -0.83 10.85 8.26
N LEU A 247 -1.11 10.76 6.95
CA LEU A 247 -0.34 9.86 6.07
C LEU A 247 1.14 10.26 6.02
N HIS A 248 1.42 11.57 5.91
CA HIS A 248 2.79 12.08 6.00
C HIS A 248 3.45 11.73 7.34
N ALA A 249 2.72 11.84 8.45
CA ALA A 249 3.23 11.48 9.77
C ALA A 249 3.54 9.98 9.88
N GLN A 250 2.68 9.11 9.35
CA GLN A 250 2.89 7.67 9.31
C GLN A 250 4.11 7.27 8.47
N VAL A 251 4.29 7.90 7.30
CA VAL A 251 5.46 7.64 6.44
C VAL A 251 6.76 8.10 7.10
N ASP A 252 6.76 9.27 7.74
CA ASP A 252 7.95 9.77 8.45
C ASP A 252 8.23 9.00 9.74
N ALA A 253 7.22 8.40 10.38
CA ALA A 253 7.42 7.45 11.46
C ALA A 253 8.18 6.20 10.99
N VAL A 254 7.81 5.64 9.82
CA VAL A 254 8.57 4.55 9.18
C VAL A 254 10.00 5.00 8.88
N ARG A 255 10.18 6.21 8.34
CA ARG A 255 11.51 6.77 8.06
C ARG A 255 12.36 6.88 9.33
N ALA A 256 11.80 7.38 10.43
CA ALA A 256 12.48 7.47 11.71
C ALA A 256 12.90 6.08 12.23
N ALA A 257 12.03 5.07 12.09
CA ALA A 257 12.35 3.69 12.47
C ALA A 257 13.49 3.10 11.63
N ILE A 258 13.50 3.33 10.31
CA ILE A 258 14.60 2.92 9.39
C ILE A 258 15.91 3.62 9.77
N CYS A 259 15.85 4.91 10.10
CA CYS A 259 17.01 5.67 10.61
C CYS A 259 17.56 5.07 11.90
N LYS A 260 16.71 4.74 12.88
CA LYS A 260 17.12 4.10 14.15
C LYS A 260 17.66 2.68 13.96
N ALA A 261 17.24 1.98 12.92
CA ALA A 261 17.81 0.71 12.51
C ALA A 261 19.16 0.85 11.76
N ASN A 262 19.71 2.06 11.64
CA ASN A 262 20.97 2.40 10.96
C ASN A 262 20.95 2.27 9.42
N TYR A 263 19.78 2.41 8.78
CA TYR A 263 19.66 2.40 7.31
C TYR A 263 19.34 3.76 6.69
N GLY A 264 19.05 4.78 7.52
CA GLY A 264 18.96 6.18 7.08
C GLY A 264 18.02 6.40 5.89
N LYS A 265 18.46 7.25 4.95
CA LYS A 265 17.78 7.51 3.66
C LYS A 265 18.14 6.50 2.56
N SER A 266 18.88 5.43 2.87
CA SER A 266 19.34 4.47 1.85
C SER A 266 18.24 3.54 1.33
N VAL A 267 17.04 3.61 1.90
CA VAL A 267 15.88 2.83 1.48
C VAL A 267 14.74 3.79 1.16
N GLU A 268 14.26 3.73 -0.09
CA GLU A 268 13.06 4.44 -0.52
C GLU A 268 11.84 3.88 0.22
N ILE A 269 10.90 4.74 0.63
CA ILE A 269 9.63 4.33 1.22
C ILE A 269 8.54 4.57 0.19
N VAL A 270 7.75 3.54 -0.09
CA VAL A 270 6.60 3.62 -0.99
C VAL A 270 5.37 3.20 -0.21
N VAL A 271 4.31 4.02 -0.27
CA VAL A 271 3.00 3.64 0.28
C VAL A 271 2.37 2.66 -0.69
N SER A 272 2.40 1.38 -0.37
CA SER A 272 1.94 0.32 -1.28
C SER A 272 0.45 0.03 -1.17
N GLU A 273 -0.19 0.55 -0.12
CA GLU A 273 -1.63 0.60 0.06
C GLU A 273 -2.01 1.76 0.99
N THR A 274 -3.05 2.48 0.59
CA THR A 274 -3.77 3.41 1.45
C THR A 274 -5.14 3.70 0.84
N GLY A 275 -6.16 3.91 1.66
CA GLY A 275 -7.52 4.14 1.17
C GLY A 275 -8.50 4.37 2.29
N TRP A 276 -9.76 4.58 1.93
CA TRP A 276 -10.84 4.83 2.88
C TRP A 276 -12.12 4.11 2.42
N PRO A 277 -12.75 3.29 3.27
CA PRO A 277 -13.92 2.52 2.89
C PRO A 277 -15.16 3.41 2.76
N SER A 278 -15.96 3.17 1.73
CA SER A 278 -17.21 3.90 1.46
C SER A 278 -18.41 3.41 2.28
N ARG A 279 -18.27 2.29 2.99
CA ARG A 279 -19.30 1.72 3.85
C ARG A 279 -18.64 0.73 4.80
N GLY A 280 -19.06 0.71 6.06
CA GLY A 280 -18.59 -0.25 7.06
C GLY A 280 -19.73 -0.78 7.93
N ASP A 281 -19.38 -1.60 8.92
CA ASP A 281 -20.28 -2.02 9.99
C ASP A 281 -20.56 -0.86 10.97
N GLY A 282 -21.46 -1.07 11.93
CA GLY A 282 -21.91 0.00 12.84
C GLY A 282 -20.83 0.57 13.76
N ASP A 283 -19.75 -0.19 13.98
CA ASP A 283 -18.56 0.16 14.76
C ASP A 283 -17.39 0.68 13.90
N GLU A 284 -17.60 0.83 12.58
CA GLU A 284 -16.58 1.27 11.62
C GLU A 284 -16.65 2.77 11.35
N SER A 285 -16.54 3.56 12.43
CA SER A 285 -16.62 5.03 12.43
C SER A 285 -15.84 5.65 11.28
N GLY A 286 -16.50 6.58 10.58
CA GLY A 286 -15.93 7.30 9.44
C GLY A 286 -16.09 6.61 8.07
N ALA A 287 -16.48 5.33 8.01
CA ALA A 287 -16.72 4.64 6.74
C ALA A 287 -18.00 5.16 6.04
N SER A 288 -17.83 6.05 5.06
CA SER A 288 -18.93 6.67 4.31
C SER A 288 -18.47 7.05 2.91
N PRO A 289 -19.38 7.14 1.92
CA PRO A 289 -19.03 7.59 0.58
C PRO A 289 -18.43 9.00 0.57
N GLU A 290 -18.90 9.88 1.46
CA GLU A 290 -18.43 11.26 1.59
C GLU A 290 -16.98 11.33 2.06
N ASN A 291 -16.63 10.59 3.13
CA ASN A 291 -15.25 10.56 3.63
C ASN A 291 -14.32 9.82 2.67
N ALA A 292 -14.79 8.77 2.00
CA ALA A 292 -14.00 8.07 0.99
C ALA A 292 -13.67 8.97 -0.22
N ALA A 293 -14.64 9.78 -0.67
CA ALA A 293 -14.42 10.79 -1.71
C ALA A 293 -13.39 11.85 -1.29
N ARG A 294 -13.49 12.35 -0.06
CA ARG A 294 -12.54 13.33 0.49
C ARG A 294 -11.13 12.76 0.60
N TYR A 295 -10.97 11.60 1.24
CA TYR A 295 -9.68 10.97 1.44
C TYR A 295 -8.98 10.68 0.11
N ASN A 296 -9.62 9.90 -0.77
CA ASN A 296 -9.01 9.47 -2.01
C ASN A 296 -8.86 10.63 -3.01
N GLY A 297 -9.81 11.57 -3.06
CA GLY A 297 -9.69 12.77 -3.89
C GLY A 297 -8.54 13.69 -3.46
N ASN A 298 -8.37 13.91 -2.16
CA ASN A 298 -7.26 14.72 -1.64
C ASN A 298 -5.91 14.01 -1.77
N LEU A 299 -5.88 12.68 -1.56
CA LEU A 299 -4.70 11.86 -1.79
C LEU A 299 -4.23 11.92 -3.25
N MET A 300 -5.15 11.73 -4.21
CA MET A 300 -4.82 11.82 -5.64
C MET A 300 -4.30 13.21 -6.02
N ARG A 301 -4.84 14.27 -5.40
CA ARG A 301 -4.34 15.64 -5.58
C ARG A 301 -2.93 15.82 -5.02
N MET A 302 -2.67 15.30 -3.82
CA MET A 302 -1.34 15.33 -3.20
C MET A 302 -0.28 14.64 -4.09
N VAL A 303 -0.63 13.48 -4.66
CA VAL A 303 0.23 12.76 -5.61
C VAL A 303 0.45 13.56 -6.89
N ALA A 304 -0.61 14.14 -7.46
CA ALA A 304 -0.52 14.97 -8.67
C ALA A 304 0.33 16.25 -8.46
N GLU A 305 0.33 16.81 -7.24
CA GLU A 305 1.16 17.94 -6.84
C GLU A 305 2.64 17.54 -6.61
N GLY A 306 2.96 16.24 -6.64
CA GLY A 306 4.32 15.73 -6.39
C GLY A 306 4.82 16.02 -4.99
N LYS A 307 3.92 16.04 -4.00
CA LYS A 307 4.27 16.32 -2.60
C LYS A 307 5.06 15.16 -2.00
N GLY A 308 6.15 15.51 -1.30
CA GLY A 308 6.84 14.64 -0.36
C GLY A 308 6.33 14.87 1.06
N THR A 309 6.96 14.21 2.03
CA THR A 309 6.64 14.37 3.46
C THR A 309 7.47 15.50 4.11
N PRO A 310 7.12 15.98 5.32
CA PRO A 310 7.95 16.97 6.03
C PRO A 310 9.42 16.57 6.20
N ALA A 311 9.74 15.30 6.49
CA ALA A 311 11.14 14.83 6.61
C ALA A 311 11.80 14.49 5.25
N ALA A 312 11.04 14.48 4.16
CA ALA A 312 11.49 14.29 2.78
C ALA A 312 10.73 15.25 1.85
N PRO A 313 11.06 16.56 1.89
CA PRO A 313 10.27 17.61 1.25
C PRO A 313 10.44 17.64 -0.28
N GLN A 314 10.01 18.74 -0.90
CA GLN A 314 9.97 18.95 -2.36
C GLN A 314 11.20 18.37 -3.11
N GLY A 315 10.92 17.53 -4.12
CA GLY A 315 11.93 16.78 -4.89
C GLY A 315 12.02 15.29 -4.53
N GLU A 316 11.50 14.88 -3.36
CA GLU A 316 11.34 13.47 -2.95
C GLU A 316 9.84 13.10 -2.91
N ALA A 317 9.16 13.19 -4.06
CA ALA A 317 7.71 13.01 -4.09
C ALA A 317 7.30 11.59 -3.67
N LEU A 318 6.25 11.50 -2.86
CA LEU A 318 5.83 10.25 -2.25
C LEU A 318 5.08 9.37 -3.25
N GLN A 319 5.65 8.22 -3.60
CA GLN A 319 4.96 7.22 -4.40
C GLN A 319 3.87 6.52 -3.57
N VAL A 320 2.63 6.56 -4.05
CA VAL A 320 1.47 5.99 -3.38
C VAL A 320 0.68 5.07 -4.31
N TYR A 321 0.14 3.98 -3.76
CA TYR A 321 -0.88 3.13 -4.37
C TYR A 321 -2.20 3.26 -3.61
N VAL A 322 -3.25 3.68 -4.32
CA VAL A 322 -4.61 3.78 -3.77
C VAL A 322 -5.23 2.39 -3.70
N PHE A 323 -5.67 2.01 -2.51
CA PHE A 323 -6.43 0.79 -2.24
C PHE A 323 -7.94 1.11 -2.23
N ALA A 324 -8.73 0.65 -3.19
CA ALA A 324 -8.37 -0.15 -4.37
C ALA A 324 -9.20 0.23 -5.62
N LEU A 325 -8.91 -0.39 -6.77
CA LEU A 325 -9.64 -0.11 -8.01
C LEU A 325 -11.13 -0.44 -7.91
N PHE A 326 -11.47 -1.61 -7.36
CA PHE A 326 -12.85 -2.11 -7.28
C PHE A 326 -13.26 -2.46 -5.85
N ASN A 327 -14.56 -2.42 -5.59
CA ASN A 327 -15.14 -3.13 -4.45
C ASN A 327 -15.00 -4.64 -4.68
N GLU A 328 -14.49 -5.35 -3.69
CA GLU A 328 -14.16 -6.77 -3.77
C GLU A 328 -15.09 -7.57 -2.85
N ASP A 329 -16.15 -8.17 -3.42
CA ASP A 329 -17.27 -8.73 -2.65
C ASP A 329 -16.97 -10.02 -1.89
N LEU A 330 -15.89 -10.72 -2.23
CA LEU A 330 -15.45 -11.94 -1.56
C LEU A 330 -14.39 -11.69 -0.47
N LYS A 331 -14.05 -10.44 -0.17
CA LYS A 331 -13.12 -10.14 0.94
C LYS A 331 -13.75 -10.52 2.28
N PRO A 332 -13.03 -11.32 3.11
CA PRO A 332 -13.49 -11.67 4.45
C PRO A 332 -13.37 -10.47 5.39
N GLY A 333 -13.87 -10.62 6.61
CA GLY A 333 -13.76 -9.60 7.65
C GLY A 333 -14.92 -8.60 7.64
N PRO A 334 -14.73 -7.41 8.25
CA PRO A 334 -15.76 -6.38 8.39
C PRO A 334 -16.36 -5.91 7.06
N ALA A 335 -17.49 -5.21 7.11
CA ALA A 335 -18.12 -4.66 5.91
C ALA A 335 -17.22 -3.71 5.12
N SER A 336 -16.38 -2.92 5.79
CA SER A 336 -15.41 -2.03 5.16
C SER A 336 -14.55 -2.71 4.09
N GLU A 337 -14.12 -3.94 4.33
CA GLU A 337 -13.26 -4.71 3.42
C GLU A 337 -13.84 -4.85 2.01
N ARG A 338 -15.17 -4.89 1.88
CA ARG A 338 -15.87 -5.03 0.59
C ARG A 338 -16.17 -3.69 -0.07
N HIS A 339 -15.71 -2.58 0.49
CA HIS A 339 -16.15 -1.22 0.15
C HIS A 339 -15.02 -0.18 -0.01
N TYR A 340 -13.77 -0.62 -0.19
CA TYR A 340 -12.60 0.25 -0.47
C TYR A 340 -12.47 0.72 -1.92
N GLY A 341 -13.25 0.17 -2.85
CA GLY A 341 -13.12 0.44 -4.27
C GLY A 341 -13.40 1.89 -4.67
N LEU A 342 -12.60 2.43 -5.58
CA LEU A 342 -12.93 3.65 -6.33
C LEU A 342 -14.14 3.42 -7.25
N PHE A 343 -14.27 2.21 -7.78
CA PHE A 343 -15.37 1.77 -8.64
C PHE A 343 -16.11 0.58 -8.05
N LYS A 344 -17.38 0.47 -8.39
CA LYS A 344 -18.16 -0.77 -8.22
C LYS A 344 -17.78 -1.77 -9.31
N PRO A 345 -18.14 -3.06 -9.17
CA PRO A 345 -17.81 -4.09 -10.16
C PRO A 345 -18.38 -3.83 -11.57
N ASP A 346 -19.47 -3.07 -11.67
CA ASP A 346 -20.03 -2.65 -12.97
C ASP A 346 -19.27 -1.48 -13.63
N GLY A 347 -18.22 -0.97 -12.98
CA GLY A 347 -17.41 0.16 -13.43
C GLY A 347 -17.99 1.54 -13.13
N SER A 348 -19.17 1.62 -12.52
CA SER A 348 -19.69 2.89 -12.02
C SER A 348 -18.86 3.36 -10.81
N PRO A 349 -18.68 4.68 -10.60
CA PRO A 349 -17.99 5.18 -9.42
C PRO A 349 -18.68 4.72 -8.13
N ALA A 350 -17.89 4.29 -7.14
CA ALA A 350 -18.41 4.04 -5.79
C ALA A 350 -18.80 5.36 -5.10
N TYR A 351 -18.03 6.41 -5.36
CA TYR A 351 -18.17 7.79 -4.92
C TYR A 351 -17.42 8.70 -5.93
N ASP A 352 -17.67 10.00 -5.90
CA ASP A 352 -17.08 10.95 -6.86
C ASP A 352 -15.70 11.45 -6.39
N VAL A 353 -14.63 11.03 -7.08
CA VAL A 353 -13.25 11.52 -6.89
C VAL A 353 -12.83 12.55 -7.94
N GLY A 354 -13.80 13.13 -8.68
CA GLY A 354 -13.54 14.13 -9.71
C GLY A 354 -13.01 13.56 -11.04
N VAL A 355 -13.13 12.25 -11.25
CA VAL A 355 -12.68 11.55 -12.46
C VAL A 355 -13.85 11.13 -13.34
N LYS A 356 -13.83 11.55 -14.60
CA LYS A 356 -14.79 11.09 -15.62
C LYS A 356 -14.33 9.76 -16.20
N ALA A 357 -14.80 8.66 -15.62
CA ALA A 357 -14.54 7.32 -16.12
C ALA A 357 -15.42 6.97 -17.34
N PRO A 358 -14.89 6.20 -18.32
CA PRO A 358 -15.71 5.69 -19.42
C PRO A 358 -16.72 4.67 -18.91
N ALA A 359 -17.90 4.62 -19.53
CA ALA A 359 -18.84 3.54 -19.29
C ALA A 359 -18.24 2.22 -19.80
N ILE A 360 -17.92 1.31 -18.89
CA ILE A 360 -17.52 -0.06 -19.22
C ILE A 360 -18.77 -0.93 -19.11
N GLY A 361 -19.29 -1.43 -20.25
CA GLY A 361 -20.52 -2.22 -20.25
C GLY A 361 -20.39 -3.44 -19.34
N GLY A 362 -21.31 -3.61 -18.37
CA GLY A 362 -21.39 -4.79 -17.53
C GLY A 362 -21.61 -6.03 -18.40
N GLY A 363 -20.68 -6.97 -18.36
CA GLY A 363 -20.74 -8.20 -19.15
C GLY A 363 -22.03 -8.97 -18.83
N GLY A 364 -22.94 -9.03 -19.79
CA GLY A 364 -24.10 -9.91 -19.74
C GLY A 364 -23.66 -11.37 -19.56
N LYS A 365 -24.48 -12.14 -18.84
CA LYS A 365 -24.34 -13.60 -18.65
C LYS A 365 -24.07 -14.32 -19.99
N GLY A 366 -22.80 -14.54 -20.30
CA GLY A 366 -22.37 -15.39 -21.40
C GLY A 366 -22.32 -16.85 -20.95
N ARG A 367 -23.29 -17.65 -21.39
CA ARG A 367 -23.18 -19.12 -21.37
C ARG A 367 -22.01 -19.53 -22.28
N GLY A 368 -21.00 -20.19 -21.71
CA GLY A 368 -19.89 -20.81 -22.44
C GLY A 368 -19.29 -21.97 -21.63
N ASN A 369 -19.07 -23.10 -22.28
CA ASN A 369 -18.96 -24.46 -21.75
C ASN A 369 -17.48 -24.93 -21.71
N GLY A 370 -16.99 -25.47 -20.58
CA GLY A 370 -15.72 -26.23 -20.40
C GLY A 370 -14.41 -25.44 -20.62
N THR A 371 -13.34 -25.56 -19.85
CA THR A 371 -12.76 -26.69 -19.09
C THR A 371 -12.05 -26.19 -17.82
N ALA A 372 -12.11 -27.00 -16.77
CA ALA A 372 -11.49 -26.73 -15.47
C ALA A 372 -9.95 -26.80 -15.55
N GLY A 373 -9.29 -25.74 -15.11
CA GLY A 373 -7.88 -25.72 -14.72
C GLY A 373 -7.80 -25.04 -13.36
N GLY A 374 -7.69 -25.83 -12.29
CA GLY A 374 -7.69 -25.35 -10.91
C GLY A 374 -6.44 -24.53 -10.60
N GLY A 375 -6.61 -23.22 -10.48
CA GLY A 375 -5.67 -22.31 -9.82
C GLY A 375 -6.34 -21.75 -8.58
N GLY A 376 -5.88 -22.16 -7.40
CA GLY A 376 -6.50 -21.82 -6.12
C GLY A 376 -6.54 -20.31 -5.85
N LEU A 377 -7.76 -19.84 -5.57
CA LEU A 377 -8.07 -18.61 -4.88
C LEU A 377 -7.32 -18.61 -3.54
N VAL A 378 -6.47 -17.62 -3.29
CA VAL A 378 -5.97 -17.36 -1.92
C VAL A 378 -6.22 -15.91 -1.58
N VAL A 379 -6.84 -15.79 -0.42
CA VAL A 379 -7.24 -14.60 0.30
C VAL A 379 -5.97 -13.85 0.70
N ALA A 380 -5.77 -12.66 0.14
CA ALA A 380 -5.13 -11.62 0.93
C ALA A 380 -6.18 -11.22 1.97
N GLU A 381 -5.93 -11.52 3.24
CA GLU A 381 -6.61 -10.77 4.30
C GLU A 381 -6.37 -9.31 3.93
N GLY A 382 -7.45 -8.52 3.82
CA GLY A 382 -7.23 -7.09 3.64
C GLY A 382 -6.59 -6.50 4.86
N PRO A 383 -6.56 -5.17 5.00
CA PRO A 383 -6.00 -4.55 6.17
C PRO A 383 -6.86 -4.86 7.41
N GLY A 384 -6.70 -6.07 7.95
CA GLY A 384 -7.30 -6.56 9.16
C GLY A 384 -6.60 -5.90 10.32
N GLY A 385 -7.17 -4.80 10.81
CA GLY A 385 -7.14 -4.54 12.24
C GLY A 385 -7.62 -5.81 12.93
N ALA A 386 -6.74 -6.42 13.74
CA ALA A 386 -7.03 -7.68 14.42
C ALA A 386 -8.12 -7.50 15.49
N ASP A 387 -9.37 -7.41 15.04
CA ASP A 387 -10.55 -7.43 15.90
C ASP A 387 -10.92 -8.90 16.15
N GLY A 388 -10.37 -9.44 17.24
CA GLY A 388 -10.58 -10.82 17.66
C GLY A 388 -12.05 -11.10 17.99
N ALA A 389 -12.69 -11.96 17.20
CA ALA A 389 -13.91 -12.65 17.58
C ALA A 389 -13.60 -13.71 18.66
N GLY A 390 -14.00 -13.44 19.91
CA GLY A 390 -14.07 -14.46 20.95
C GLY A 390 -15.35 -15.30 20.80
N PRO A 391 -15.35 -16.59 21.20
CA PRO A 391 -16.52 -17.45 21.10
C PRO A 391 -17.55 -17.13 22.18
N GLY A 392 -18.83 -17.31 21.84
CA GLY A 392 -19.98 -17.03 22.68
C GLY A 392 -20.03 -17.83 23.98
N GLU A 393 -20.72 -17.24 24.96
CA GLU A 393 -21.10 -17.84 26.23
C GLU A 393 -21.92 -19.12 26.02
N GLU A 394 -21.43 -20.24 26.56
CA GLU A 394 -22.27 -21.35 26.96
C GLU A 394 -22.10 -21.55 28.47
N VAL A 395 -23.19 -21.31 29.20
CA VAL A 395 -23.28 -21.41 30.65
C VAL A 395 -23.31 -22.88 31.06
N ALA A 396 -22.28 -23.35 31.75
CA ALA A 396 -22.34 -24.60 32.53
C ALA A 396 -21.49 -24.50 33.81
N VAL A 397 -22.09 -24.97 34.90
CA VAL A 397 -21.71 -24.85 36.32
C VAL A 397 -20.83 -26.03 36.78
N LEU A 398 -20.12 -25.84 37.92
CA LEU A 398 -19.22 -26.75 38.71
C LEU A 398 -17.74 -26.71 38.25
N GLY A 399 -16.70 -26.60 39.08
CA GLY A 399 -16.48 -26.76 40.52
C GLY A 399 -14.95 -26.74 40.78
N LYS A 400 -14.50 -26.36 41.99
CA LYS A 400 -13.11 -26.07 42.38
C LYS A 400 -12.08 -27.22 42.19
N LEU A 401 -10.83 -26.93 41.78
CA LEU A 401 -9.55 -27.13 42.52
C LEU A 401 -8.27 -26.95 41.63
N VAL A 402 -7.41 -25.98 42.02
CA VAL A 402 -5.94 -26.01 42.23
C VAL A 402 -4.91 -26.53 41.17
N HIS A 403 -3.97 -25.62 40.85
CA HIS A 403 -2.55 -25.72 40.37
C HIS A 403 -2.17 -25.97 38.88
N ASN A 404 -1.34 -25.00 38.42
CA ASN A 404 -0.12 -25.08 37.58
C ASN A 404 -0.14 -24.72 36.07
N ARG A 405 0.77 -23.76 35.76
CA ARG A 405 1.56 -23.49 34.53
C ARG A 405 1.01 -22.70 33.33
N CYS A 406 1.84 -21.70 33.00
CA CYS A 406 2.34 -21.26 31.68
C CYS A 406 1.47 -20.50 30.67
N CYS A 407 1.95 -19.28 30.39
CA CYS A 407 2.15 -18.65 29.08
C CYS A 407 0.96 -18.60 28.11
N SER A 408 0.22 -17.48 28.16
CA SER A 408 -0.42 -16.86 26.99
C SER A 408 -0.86 -15.44 27.35
N HIS A 409 -0.12 -14.42 26.91
CA HIS A 409 -0.50 -13.00 26.86
C HIS A 409 0.39 -12.38 25.75
N ASP A 410 -0.04 -11.50 24.85
CA ASP A 410 -1.35 -10.99 24.47
C ASP A 410 -1.11 -10.16 23.18
N VAL A 411 -1.71 -10.55 22.04
CA VAL A 411 -1.55 -9.82 20.75
C VAL A 411 -2.42 -8.55 20.72
N ARG A 412 -3.44 -8.46 21.58
CA ARG A 412 -4.27 -7.25 21.72
C ARG A 412 -3.49 -6.04 22.23
N ALA A 413 -2.42 -6.26 22.99
CA ALA A 413 -1.62 -5.17 23.53
C ALA A 413 -0.85 -4.39 22.45
N ALA A 414 -0.51 -4.99 21.30
CA ALA A 414 0.31 -4.32 20.29
C ALA A 414 -0.47 -3.27 19.48
N LEU A 415 -1.69 -3.60 19.04
CA LEU A 415 -2.58 -2.65 18.35
C LEU A 415 -3.01 -1.53 19.31
N VAL A 416 -3.44 -1.91 20.52
CA VAL A 416 -3.86 -0.99 21.57
C VAL A 416 -2.71 -0.08 22.03
N MET A 417 -1.44 -0.51 21.98
CA MET A 417 -0.31 0.34 22.36
C MET A 417 0.07 1.38 21.30
N THR A 418 -0.04 1.09 20.00
CA THR A 418 0.12 2.13 18.95
C THR A 418 -1.07 3.10 18.97
N MET A 419 -2.25 2.63 19.38
CA MET A 419 -3.48 3.41 19.49
C MET A 419 -3.53 4.30 20.75
N LEU A 420 -3.14 3.79 21.93
CA LEU A 420 -3.07 4.54 23.19
C LEU A 420 -2.03 5.68 23.17
N GLN A 421 -1.02 5.60 22.29
CA GLN A 421 0.01 6.64 22.17
C GLN A 421 -0.54 7.96 21.62
N TRP A 422 -1.65 7.95 20.87
CA TRP A 422 -2.34 9.17 20.46
C TRP A 422 -3.23 9.74 21.58
N ARG A 423 -3.79 8.87 22.43
CA ARG A 423 -4.66 9.23 23.55
C ARG A 423 -3.97 10.11 24.61
N PHE A 424 -2.72 9.80 24.97
CA PHE A 424 -1.99 10.57 25.99
C PHE A 424 -1.50 11.95 25.51
N ALA A 425 -1.40 12.18 24.20
CA ALA A 425 -0.89 13.44 23.67
C ALA A 425 -1.94 14.58 23.66
N VAL A 426 -3.23 14.24 23.65
CA VAL A 426 -4.32 15.23 23.71
C VAL A 426 -4.58 15.67 25.17
N GLU A 427 -4.35 14.78 26.15
CA GLU A 427 -4.49 15.13 27.56
C GLU A 427 -3.35 16.06 28.05
N GLU A 428 -2.14 15.93 27.49
CA GLU A 428 -0.97 16.76 27.88
C GLU A 428 -1.01 18.21 27.33
N GLU A 429 -1.94 18.56 26.42
CA GLU A 429 -2.19 19.95 25.98
C GLU A 429 -3.29 20.66 26.81
N SER A 430 -3.83 20.02 27.85
CA SER A 430 -4.94 20.54 28.67
C SER A 430 -4.61 20.87 30.13
N GLU A 431 -3.31 20.96 30.50
CA GLU A 431 -2.87 21.49 31.81
C GLU A 431 -1.90 22.67 31.71
#